data_AF-A0A931C1R8-F1
#
_entry.id   AF-A0A931C1R8-F1
#
_cell.length_a   1.000
_cell.length_b   1.000
_cell.length_c   1.000
_cell.angle_alpha   90.00
_cell.angle_beta   90.00
_cell.angle_gamma   90.00
#
_symmetry.space_group_name_H-M   'P 1'
#
loop_
_entity.id
_entity.type
_entity.pdbx_description
1 polymer ?
#
loop_
_entity_poly.entity_id
_entity_poly.type
_entity_poly.pdbx_seq_one_letter_code
_entity_poly.pdbx_strand_id
1 'polypeptide(L)'
;MRKSILTLLFLGLFATMASAQKEFANVELPLRNPEDLVTVADDDGNVCIYFFQNGKLHFSLLSPSGQQIAQHEIPYRFSNDPQVLGTRVTDDEFVFYSRYTNGRREYVRPFAINRATGAFRSLQDQQLDIKRGEEFVGGFGNDNHFYMLYTDRKDNLYLYRDAEDDMAHLEMKVFKPEMPDTRDRYGRLVNMIYVHPDLERTVFTGHHRSKIYTQDDKIYMIFDGYALKGKGNKATTEILTLDWNTGETNYRTLPEIEQKKGPSFNSFLYDNTLFRLHLERDQLDLTAYDFKSLDPVKSYTYTSDEEIGIKSTPVHQHSGSKGLFSSGNDVIEKTSKIMKNLASGVPAITVDNFGDSTIQLTIGSYEAPSERTGENYSRMVRTPDRYYRSSRGLVVIPGRWTPAYNIPSYYLNSPYYSRFFYDPYGQAGNIPTGPGTSTYFRAILDSNTLAKVESKEEPVVLQEKIEQYEDELKPEPEYQMVYRYGNKLHYGYYDRKSRTFRIVEFAQNQEPSLPDQQ
;
A
#
# COMPACT_ATOMS: atom_id res chain seq x y z
N MET A 1 -21.47 -50.50 -24.00
CA MET A 1 -20.21 -49.83 -24.39
C MET A 1 -20.39 -48.41 -24.94
N ARG A 2 -21.25 -48.15 -25.95
CA ARG A 2 -21.42 -46.78 -26.50
C ARG A 2 -21.91 -45.71 -25.50
N LYS A 3 -22.75 -46.06 -24.53
CA LYS A 3 -23.22 -45.11 -23.49
C LYS A 3 -22.13 -44.75 -22.47
N SER A 4 -21.24 -45.68 -22.14
CA SER A 4 -20.16 -45.49 -21.16
C SER A 4 -19.04 -44.59 -21.69
N ILE A 5 -18.77 -44.65 -23.01
CA ILE A 5 -17.78 -43.78 -23.66
C ILE A 5 -18.28 -42.33 -23.72
N LEU A 6 -19.58 -42.12 -23.94
CA LEU A 6 -20.16 -40.77 -23.99
C LEU A 6 -20.13 -40.08 -22.61
N THR A 7 -20.37 -40.80 -21.52
CA THR A 7 -20.29 -40.25 -20.16
C THR A 7 -18.86 -39.89 -19.77
N LEU A 8 -17.86 -40.67 -20.20
CA LEU A 8 -16.44 -40.37 -19.99
C LEU A 8 -15.97 -39.16 -20.81
N LEU A 9 -16.49 -39.00 -22.03
CA LEU A 9 -16.24 -37.82 -22.87
C LEU A 9 -16.90 -36.56 -22.30
N PHE A 10 -18.10 -36.68 -21.71
CA PHE A 10 -18.77 -35.58 -21.02
C PHE A 10 -18.08 -35.20 -19.70
N LEU A 11 -17.57 -36.16 -18.92
CA LEU A 11 -16.75 -35.90 -17.73
C LEU A 11 -15.40 -35.25 -18.09
N GLY A 12 -14.78 -35.63 -19.22
CA GLY A 12 -13.57 -34.98 -19.71
C GLY A 12 -13.77 -33.56 -20.25
N LEU A 13 -14.94 -33.28 -20.84
CA LEU A 13 -15.30 -31.94 -21.31
C LEU A 13 -15.67 -30.98 -20.17
N PHE A 14 -16.21 -31.48 -19.05
CA PHE A 14 -16.46 -30.67 -17.86
C PHE A 14 -15.22 -30.46 -16.97
N ALA A 15 -14.21 -31.35 -17.05
CA ALA A 15 -12.97 -31.20 -16.27
C ALA A 15 -12.02 -30.10 -16.80
N THR A 16 -12.22 -29.61 -18.03
CA THR A 16 -11.31 -28.61 -18.65
C THR A 16 -11.77 -27.16 -18.55
N MET A 17 -12.93 -26.90 -17.94
CA MET A 17 -13.45 -25.54 -17.73
C MET A 17 -13.43 -25.07 -16.27
N ALA A 18 -12.80 -25.81 -15.34
CA ALA A 18 -12.96 -25.59 -13.90
C ALA A 18 -11.72 -24.99 -13.17
N SER A 19 -10.69 -24.51 -13.89
CA SER A 19 -9.60 -23.76 -13.25
C SER A 19 -9.79 -22.28 -13.52
N ALA A 20 -10.48 -21.62 -12.59
CA ALA A 20 -10.71 -20.18 -12.63
C ALA A 20 -9.67 -19.39 -11.81
N GLN A 21 -8.89 -20.09 -10.97
CA GLN A 21 -7.58 -19.68 -10.50
C GLN A 21 -6.51 -20.28 -11.42
N LYS A 22 -5.66 -19.43 -11.98
CA LYS A 22 -4.55 -19.87 -12.83
C LYS A 22 -3.26 -19.69 -12.05
N GLU A 23 -2.53 -20.77 -11.82
CA GLU A 23 -1.12 -20.67 -11.42
C GLU A 23 -0.40 -19.86 -12.50
N PHE A 24 0.00 -18.64 -12.14
CA PHE A 24 0.73 -17.75 -13.02
C PHE A 24 2.16 -18.23 -13.12
N ALA A 25 2.81 -18.44 -11.97
CA ALA A 25 4.19 -18.90 -11.91
C ALA A 25 4.45 -19.74 -10.66
N ASN A 26 5.44 -20.63 -10.77
CA ASN A 26 5.92 -21.45 -9.68
C ASN A 26 7.44 -21.57 -9.78
N VAL A 27 8.13 -20.82 -8.92
CA VAL A 27 9.52 -20.45 -9.12
C VAL A 27 10.34 -20.89 -7.92
N GLU A 28 11.41 -21.65 -8.13
CA GLU A 28 12.31 -22.00 -7.04
C GLU A 28 13.12 -20.77 -6.62
N LEU A 29 12.85 -20.25 -5.43
CA LEU A 29 13.62 -19.16 -4.84
C LEU A 29 14.46 -19.71 -3.69
N PRO A 30 15.78 -19.43 -3.63
CA PRO A 30 16.63 -19.85 -2.52
C PRO A 30 16.38 -19.05 -1.23
N LEU A 31 15.12 -18.76 -0.89
CA LEU A 31 14.69 -18.00 0.27
C LEU A 31 14.92 -18.80 1.55
N ARG A 32 15.84 -18.31 2.40
CA ARG A 32 16.04 -18.83 3.75
C ARG A 32 15.53 -17.82 4.78
N ASN A 33 16.16 -16.65 4.77
CA ASN A 33 15.88 -15.53 5.64
C ASN A 33 16.03 -14.22 4.84
N PRO A 34 15.16 -13.95 3.85
CA PRO A 34 15.14 -12.65 3.20
C PRO A 34 15.06 -11.53 4.23
N GLU A 35 16.01 -10.62 4.11
CA GLU A 35 16.02 -9.33 4.79
C GLU A 35 15.09 -8.36 4.05
N ASP A 36 14.97 -8.54 2.73
CA ASP A 36 14.24 -7.69 1.78
C ASP A 36 13.55 -8.60 0.72
N LEU A 37 12.32 -8.33 0.27
CA LEU A 37 11.62 -9.02 -0.83
C LEU A 37 10.66 -8.05 -1.55
N VAL A 38 11.07 -7.50 -2.70
CA VAL A 38 10.24 -6.66 -3.59
C VAL A 38 9.69 -7.49 -4.73
N THR A 39 8.50 -7.13 -5.20
CA THR A 39 8.08 -7.44 -6.57
C THR A 39 7.66 -6.21 -7.34
N VAL A 40 8.02 -6.22 -8.62
CA VAL A 40 7.72 -5.16 -9.57
C VAL A 40 7.19 -5.83 -10.82
N ALA A 41 6.07 -5.35 -11.32
CA ALA A 41 5.51 -5.80 -12.59
C ALA A 41 5.46 -4.62 -13.56
N ASP A 42 5.63 -4.87 -14.84
CA ASP A 42 5.40 -3.87 -15.88
C ASP A 42 4.02 -4.02 -16.54
N ASP A 43 3.71 -3.13 -17.48
CA ASP A 43 2.45 -3.14 -18.26
C ASP A 43 2.39 -4.23 -19.33
N ASP A 44 3.50 -4.92 -19.58
CA ASP A 44 3.57 -6.08 -20.48
C ASP A 44 3.35 -7.41 -19.74
N GLY A 45 3.41 -7.41 -18.40
CA GLY A 45 3.21 -8.56 -17.53
C GLY A 45 4.51 -9.24 -17.11
N ASN A 46 5.66 -8.68 -17.44
CA ASN A 46 6.92 -9.15 -16.88
C ASN A 46 6.96 -8.82 -15.39
N VAL A 47 7.52 -9.74 -14.60
CA VAL A 47 7.58 -9.61 -13.15
C VAL A 47 9.01 -9.81 -12.69
N CYS A 48 9.58 -8.80 -12.04
CA CYS A 48 10.85 -8.94 -11.35
C CYS A 48 10.59 -9.17 -9.86
N ILE A 49 10.96 -10.35 -9.39
CA ILE A 49 11.06 -10.67 -7.97
C ILE A 49 12.48 -10.40 -7.53
N TYR A 50 12.66 -9.52 -6.56
CA TYR A 50 13.95 -9.20 -5.98
C TYR A 50 13.90 -9.48 -4.48
N PHE A 51 14.93 -10.11 -3.94
CA PHE A 51 15.11 -10.23 -2.50
C PHE A 51 16.57 -10.14 -2.10
N PHE A 52 16.79 -9.67 -0.88
CA PHE A 52 18.12 -9.59 -0.30
C PHE A 52 18.28 -10.60 0.83
N GLN A 53 19.40 -11.31 0.84
CA GLN A 53 19.80 -12.15 1.97
C GLN A 53 21.31 -12.36 1.99
N ASN A 54 21.90 -12.40 3.19
CA ASN A 54 23.28 -12.82 3.40
C ASN A 54 24.32 -12.06 2.54
N GLY A 55 24.17 -10.75 2.36
CA GLY A 55 25.14 -9.99 1.55
C GLY A 55 24.89 -10.02 0.04
N LYS A 56 23.80 -10.66 -0.42
CA LYS A 56 23.56 -10.94 -1.84
C LYS A 56 22.18 -10.48 -2.29
N LEU A 57 22.18 -9.83 -3.44
CA LEU A 57 20.98 -9.48 -4.20
C LEU A 57 20.57 -10.72 -5.00
N HIS A 58 19.35 -11.19 -4.81
CA HIS A 58 18.78 -12.23 -5.65
C HIS A 58 17.65 -11.63 -6.46
N PHE A 59 17.57 -11.95 -7.75
CA PHE A 59 16.37 -11.66 -8.51
C PHE A 59 15.98 -12.81 -9.42
N SER A 60 14.69 -12.91 -9.66
CA SER A 60 14.06 -13.78 -10.64
C SER A 60 13.16 -12.94 -11.52
N LEU A 61 13.41 -12.98 -12.83
CA LEU A 61 12.60 -12.31 -13.84
C LEU A 61 11.67 -13.32 -14.48
N LEU A 62 10.38 -13.01 -14.50
CA LEU A 62 9.32 -13.79 -15.10
C LEU A 62 8.77 -13.05 -16.31
N SER A 63 8.48 -13.80 -17.36
CA SER A 63 7.76 -13.32 -18.56
C SER A 63 6.27 -13.12 -18.26
N PRO A 64 5.49 -12.55 -19.20
CA PRO A 64 4.03 -12.38 -19.06
C PRO A 64 3.25 -13.69 -19.00
N SER A 65 3.87 -14.81 -19.39
CA SER A 65 3.30 -16.15 -19.24
C SER A 65 3.69 -16.81 -17.92
N GLY A 66 4.45 -16.12 -17.06
CA GLY A 66 4.97 -16.63 -15.79
C GLY A 66 6.18 -17.55 -15.93
N GLN A 67 6.70 -17.76 -17.15
CA GLN A 67 7.95 -18.49 -17.35
C GLN A 67 9.14 -17.68 -16.82
N GLN A 68 10.01 -18.31 -16.02
CA GLN A 68 11.27 -17.70 -15.58
C GLN A 68 12.19 -17.46 -16.78
N ILE A 69 12.49 -16.18 -17.05
CA ILE A 69 13.44 -15.73 -18.07
C ILE A 69 14.86 -15.81 -17.52
N ALA A 70 15.07 -15.31 -16.31
CA ALA A 70 16.39 -15.20 -15.71
C ALA A 70 16.32 -15.32 -14.19
N GLN A 71 17.42 -15.77 -13.61
CA GLN A 71 17.63 -15.77 -12.17
C GLN A 71 19.10 -15.52 -11.88
N HIS A 72 19.37 -14.55 -11.03
CA HIS A 72 20.73 -14.13 -10.73
C HIS A 72 20.92 -13.99 -9.23
N GLU A 73 22.15 -14.29 -8.82
CA GLU A 73 22.68 -13.99 -7.51
C GLU A 73 23.87 -13.06 -7.70
N ILE A 74 23.77 -11.86 -7.13
CA ILE A 74 24.76 -10.82 -7.33
C ILE A 74 25.34 -10.44 -5.98
N PRO A 75 26.66 -10.59 -5.80
CA PRO A 75 27.35 -10.00 -4.66
C PRO A 75 27.07 -8.50 -4.65
N TYR A 76 26.32 -8.05 -3.66
CA TYR A 76 25.96 -6.65 -3.54
C TYR A 76 26.64 -6.08 -2.31
N ARG A 77 27.23 -4.89 -2.44
CA ARG A 77 28.00 -4.25 -1.37
C ARG A 77 27.04 -3.66 -0.33
N PHE A 78 26.40 -4.54 0.43
CA PHE A 78 25.27 -4.25 1.31
C PHE A 78 25.69 -3.92 2.74
N SER A 79 26.99 -3.82 3.06
CA SER A 79 27.45 -3.64 4.44
C SER A 79 26.95 -2.36 5.14
N ASN A 80 26.14 -1.52 4.48
CA ASN A 80 25.63 -0.25 4.98
C ASN A 80 24.18 0.09 4.50
N ASP A 81 23.22 -0.81 4.71
CA ASP A 81 21.76 -0.56 4.63
C ASP A 81 21.11 -0.19 3.27
N PRO A 82 21.07 -1.11 2.29
CA PRO A 82 20.29 -0.98 1.06
C PRO A 82 18.84 -1.33 1.31
N GLN A 83 18.09 -0.33 1.73
CA GLN A 83 16.66 -0.32 1.51
C GLN A 83 16.42 0.20 0.10
N VAL A 84 15.72 -0.58 -0.73
CA VAL A 84 15.13 -0.05 -1.96
C VAL A 84 14.10 1.00 -1.54
N LEU A 85 14.33 2.25 -1.95
CA LEU A 85 13.46 3.38 -1.64
C LEU A 85 12.28 3.49 -2.59
N GLY A 86 12.43 2.96 -3.80
CA GLY A 86 11.44 2.97 -4.85
C GLY A 86 12.01 2.34 -6.11
N THR A 87 11.15 2.18 -7.11
CA THR A 87 11.55 1.69 -8.42
C THR A 87 10.91 2.52 -9.51
N ARG A 88 11.47 2.40 -10.70
CA ARG A 88 10.92 2.89 -11.95
C ARG A 88 10.89 1.75 -12.95
N VAL A 89 9.81 1.64 -13.71
CA VAL A 89 9.68 0.68 -14.80
C VAL A 89 9.81 1.46 -16.10
N THR A 90 10.87 1.19 -16.85
CA THR A 90 11.10 1.78 -18.19
C THR A 90 10.72 0.78 -19.27
N ASP A 91 10.75 1.21 -20.54
CA ASP A 91 10.50 0.35 -21.70
C ASP A 91 11.42 -0.87 -21.79
N ASP A 92 12.61 -0.82 -21.18
CA ASP A 92 13.60 -1.90 -21.30
C ASP A 92 14.07 -2.46 -19.96
N GLU A 93 13.88 -1.74 -18.86
CA GLU A 93 14.51 -2.06 -17.58
C GLU A 93 13.57 -1.84 -16.37
N PHE A 94 13.66 -2.75 -15.40
CA PHE A 94 13.27 -2.49 -14.02
C PHE A 94 14.42 -1.80 -13.30
N VAL A 95 14.21 -0.57 -12.83
CA VAL A 95 15.24 0.23 -12.16
C VAL A 95 14.89 0.37 -10.68
N PHE A 96 15.83 0.01 -9.82
CA PHE A 96 15.69 0.03 -8.37
C PHE A 96 16.62 1.08 -7.78
N TYR A 97 16.12 1.90 -6.87
CA TYR A 97 16.89 2.94 -6.23
C TYR A 97 17.09 2.59 -4.77
N SER A 98 18.35 2.45 -4.35
CA SER A 98 18.68 2.22 -2.94
C SER A 98 19.42 3.41 -2.34
N ARG A 99 19.25 3.64 -1.04
CA ARG A 99 19.96 4.69 -0.31
C ARG A 99 21.12 4.10 0.46
N TYR A 100 22.24 4.81 0.47
CA TYR A 100 23.41 4.47 1.27
C TYR A 100 23.87 5.70 2.04
N THR A 101 24.10 5.55 3.35
CA THR A 101 24.65 6.62 4.19
C THR A 101 26.05 6.25 4.69
N ASN A 102 26.99 7.18 4.55
CA ASN A 102 28.37 7.05 5.03
C ASN A 102 28.75 8.27 5.86
N GLY A 103 28.54 8.18 7.17
CA GLY A 103 28.69 9.31 8.07
C GLY A 103 27.66 10.41 7.74
N ARG A 104 28.14 11.54 7.22
CA ARG A 104 27.27 12.67 6.79
C ARG A 104 26.97 12.69 5.30
N ARG A 105 27.56 11.79 4.52
CA ARG A 105 27.32 11.72 3.08
C ARG A 105 26.23 10.73 2.81
N GLU A 106 25.31 11.09 1.94
CA GLU A 106 24.31 10.15 1.43
C GLU A 106 24.51 9.94 -0.05
N TYR A 107 24.19 8.73 -0.48
CA TYR A 107 24.32 8.28 -1.84
C TYR A 107 23.03 7.61 -2.27
N VAL A 108 22.68 7.81 -3.53
CA VAL A 108 21.68 7.03 -4.24
C VAL A 108 22.41 6.05 -5.13
N ARG A 109 21.96 4.80 -5.08
CA ARG A 109 22.56 3.68 -5.78
C ARG A 109 21.49 3.02 -6.62
N PRO A 110 21.35 3.44 -7.89
CA PRO A 110 20.44 2.79 -8.78
C PRO A 110 21.07 1.52 -9.37
N PHE A 111 20.23 0.54 -9.66
CA PHE A 111 20.60 -0.64 -10.44
C PHE A 111 19.42 -1.07 -11.29
N ALA A 112 19.70 -1.67 -12.44
CA ALA A 112 18.71 -2.00 -13.45
C ALA A 112 18.77 -3.49 -13.80
N ILE A 113 17.60 -4.04 -14.15
CA ILE A 113 17.43 -5.40 -14.67
C ILE A 113 16.69 -5.28 -16.00
N ASN A 114 17.32 -5.72 -17.09
CA ASN A 114 16.69 -5.68 -18.41
C ASN A 114 15.49 -6.64 -18.47
N ARG A 115 14.33 -6.15 -18.93
CA ARG A 115 13.03 -6.86 -18.93
C ARG A 115 12.98 -8.04 -19.91
N ALA A 116 13.80 -8.02 -20.97
CA ALA A 116 13.83 -9.08 -21.97
C ALA A 116 14.85 -10.19 -21.64
N THR A 117 15.99 -9.83 -21.05
CA THR A 117 17.13 -10.75 -20.88
C THR A 117 17.44 -11.08 -19.42
N GLY A 118 16.94 -10.28 -18.48
CA GLY A 118 17.36 -10.34 -17.08
C GLY A 118 18.78 -9.85 -16.81
N ALA A 119 19.45 -9.25 -17.80
CA ALA A 119 20.80 -8.73 -17.61
C ALA A 119 20.80 -7.65 -16.51
N PHE A 120 21.68 -7.83 -15.52
CA PHE A 120 21.88 -6.87 -14.45
C PHE A 120 22.88 -5.79 -14.84
N ARG A 121 22.55 -4.55 -14.47
CA ARG A 121 23.40 -3.39 -14.67
C ARG A 121 23.45 -2.56 -13.39
N SER A 122 24.62 -2.43 -12.78
CA SER A 122 24.83 -1.45 -11.73
C SER A 122 25.00 -0.08 -12.38
N LEU A 123 24.26 0.91 -11.90
CA LEU A 123 24.45 2.30 -12.29
C LEU A 123 25.47 2.97 -11.37
N GLN A 124 25.93 4.17 -11.75
CA GLN A 124 26.88 4.92 -10.96
C GLN A 124 26.20 5.46 -9.69
N ASP A 125 26.83 5.24 -8.53
CA ASP A 125 26.41 5.87 -7.27
C ASP A 125 26.47 7.40 -7.42
N GLN A 126 25.40 8.08 -7.06
CA GLN A 126 25.39 9.54 -6.98
C GLN A 126 25.40 9.98 -5.53
N GLN A 127 26.34 10.87 -5.18
CA GLN A 127 26.33 11.54 -3.88
C GLN A 127 25.31 12.68 -3.89
N LEU A 128 24.44 12.73 -2.89
CA LEU A 128 23.48 13.81 -2.71
C LEU A 128 24.13 15.00 -1.98
N ASP A 129 23.81 16.22 -2.43
CA ASP A 129 24.25 17.47 -1.79
C ASP A 129 23.30 17.87 -0.65
N ILE A 130 23.28 17.06 0.41
CA ILE A 130 22.39 17.27 1.56
C ILE A 130 23.05 18.21 2.55
N LYS A 131 22.36 19.30 2.88
CA LYS A 131 22.85 20.29 3.84
C LYS A 131 22.52 19.89 5.27
N ARG A 132 23.23 20.52 6.21
CA ARG A 132 23.00 20.29 7.64
C ARG A 132 21.57 20.70 8.04
N GLY A 133 20.82 19.74 8.57
CA GLY A 133 19.46 19.97 9.07
C GLY A 133 18.36 19.67 8.05
N GLU A 134 18.73 19.17 6.87
CA GLU A 134 17.81 18.49 5.96
C GLU A 134 17.58 17.05 6.46
N GLU A 135 16.32 16.68 6.62
CA GLU A 135 15.86 15.38 7.12
C GLU A 135 15.14 14.64 6.00
N PHE A 136 15.48 13.37 5.81
CA PHE A 136 14.85 12.52 4.80
C PHE A 136 13.41 12.23 5.19
N VAL A 137 12.47 12.52 4.28
CA VAL A 137 11.05 12.22 4.44
C VAL A 137 10.71 10.87 3.80
N GLY A 138 11.17 10.63 2.58
CA GLY A 138 10.89 9.39 1.87
C GLY A 138 11.30 9.41 0.41
N GLY A 139 11.38 8.24 -0.22
CA GLY A 139 11.47 8.06 -1.67
C GLY A 139 10.22 7.38 -2.23
N PHE A 140 9.91 7.68 -3.48
CA PHE A 140 8.79 7.12 -4.23
C PHE A 140 9.06 7.23 -5.73
N GLY A 141 8.37 6.44 -6.56
CA GLY A 141 8.53 6.50 -8.01
C GLY A 141 7.19 6.36 -8.73
N ASN A 142 7.11 6.95 -9.91
CA ASN A 142 6.08 6.66 -10.91
C ASN A 142 6.74 6.14 -12.19
N ASP A 143 5.97 6.02 -13.26
CA ASP A 143 6.44 5.48 -14.54
C ASP A 143 7.58 6.33 -15.14
N ASN A 144 7.54 7.64 -14.88
CA ASN A 144 8.45 8.60 -15.48
C ASN A 144 9.67 8.90 -14.64
N HIS A 145 9.55 8.87 -13.31
CA HIS A 145 10.57 9.38 -12.42
C HIS A 145 10.60 8.70 -11.06
N PHE A 146 11.80 8.62 -10.51
CA PHE A 146 12.04 8.36 -9.09
C PHE A 146 12.30 9.68 -8.36
N TYR A 147 11.73 9.80 -7.17
CA TYR A 147 11.80 10.97 -6.32
C TYR A 147 12.35 10.64 -4.94
N MET A 148 13.13 11.57 -4.38
CA MET A 148 13.47 11.59 -2.95
C MET A 148 13.15 12.95 -2.35
N LEU A 149 12.42 12.92 -1.24
CA LEU A 149 11.97 14.09 -0.54
C LEU A 149 12.71 14.26 0.78
N TYR A 150 13.22 15.47 1.00
CA TYR A 150 13.79 15.92 2.25
C TYR A 150 13.06 17.20 2.71
N THR A 151 13.10 17.47 4.01
CA THR A 151 12.56 18.69 4.60
C THR A 151 13.57 19.31 5.56
N ASP A 152 13.49 20.62 5.80
CA ASP A 152 14.25 21.27 6.87
C ASP A 152 13.34 21.86 7.96
N ARG A 153 13.96 22.50 8.96
CA ARG A 153 13.25 23.16 10.08
C ARG A 153 12.40 24.37 9.68
N LYS A 154 12.49 24.83 8.43
CA LYS A 154 11.69 25.92 7.86
C LYS A 154 10.60 25.39 6.92
N ASP A 155 10.41 24.07 6.85
CA ASP A 155 9.51 23.38 5.92
C ASP A 155 9.86 23.62 4.44
N ASN A 156 11.11 23.96 4.12
CA ASN A 156 11.53 23.88 2.73
C ASN A 156 11.56 22.40 2.33
N LEU A 157 10.97 22.08 1.18
CA LEU A 157 10.94 20.75 0.63
C LEU A 157 12.03 20.65 -0.45
N TYR A 158 12.99 19.77 -0.23
CA TYR A 158 14.07 19.49 -1.17
C TYR A 158 13.72 18.20 -1.89
N LEU A 159 13.36 18.32 -3.16
CA LEU A 159 12.94 17.21 -3.99
C LEU A 159 14.05 16.88 -4.97
N TYR A 160 14.57 15.68 -4.85
CA TYR A 160 15.47 15.09 -5.82
C TYR A 160 14.66 14.23 -6.79
N ARG A 161 14.95 14.31 -8.09
CA ARG A 161 14.29 13.56 -9.17
C ARG A 161 15.33 13.04 -10.14
N ASP A 162 15.21 11.82 -10.63
CA ASP A 162 16.12 11.31 -11.67
C ASP A 162 15.96 12.07 -13.00
N ALA A 163 17.08 12.24 -13.71
CA ALA A 163 17.11 12.88 -15.01
C ALA A 163 16.53 11.94 -16.08
N GLU A 164 15.89 12.52 -17.10
CA GLU A 164 15.25 11.75 -18.19
C GLU A 164 16.26 10.87 -18.94
N ASP A 165 17.42 11.43 -19.27
CA ASP A 165 18.47 10.75 -20.07
C ASP A 165 19.51 10.01 -19.22
N ASP A 166 19.54 10.25 -17.90
CA ASP A 166 20.51 9.64 -16.99
C ASP A 166 19.86 9.30 -15.65
N MET A 167 19.30 8.10 -15.56
CA MET A 167 18.67 7.58 -14.33
C MET A 167 19.61 7.49 -13.13
N ALA A 168 20.93 7.59 -13.33
CA ALA A 168 21.89 7.65 -12.23
C ALA A 168 22.01 9.06 -11.63
N HIS A 169 21.65 10.09 -12.38
CA HIS A 169 21.74 11.48 -11.96
C HIS A 169 20.39 11.99 -11.45
N LEU A 170 20.36 12.38 -10.18
CA LEU A 170 19.26 13.11 -9.57
C LEU A 170 19.49 14.62 -9.65
N GLU A 171 18.54 15.31 -10.27
CA GLU A 171 18.36 16.76 -10.22
C GLU A 171 17.65 17.15 -8.91
N MET A 172 17.89 18.36 -8.40
CA MET A 172 17.29 18.83 -7.16
C MET A 172 16.57 20.17 -7.35
N LYS A 173 15.35 20.27 -6.83
CA LYS A 173 14.61 21.52 -6.69
C LYS A 173 14.20 21.77 -5.24
N VAL A 174 14.24 23.04 -4.85
CA VAL A 174 13.81 23.50 -3.53
C VAL A 174 12.47 24.20 -3.66
N PHE A 175 11.47 23.67 -2.98
CA PHE A 175 10.14 24.23 -2.86
C PHE A 175 9.98 24.89 -1.50
N LYS A 176 9.41 26.09 -1.47
CA LYS A 176 9.20 26.88 -0.25
C LYS A 176 7.71 27.10 -0.02
N PRO A 177 6.99 26.08 0.46
CA PRO A 177 5.55 26.15 0.56
C PRO A 177 5.12 27.15 1.65
N GLU A 178 4.14 28.00 1.31
CA GLU A 178 3.49 28.90 2.28
C GLU A 178 2.31 28.18 2.95
N MET A 179 2.60 27.18 3.78
CA MET A 179 1.59 26.46 4.55
C MET A 179 1.34 27.10 5.92
N PRO A 180 0.10 27.07 6.45
CA PRO A 180 -0.17 27.48 7.81
C PRO A 180 0.48 26.50 8.80
N ASP A 181 0.92 27.07 9.92
CA ASP A 181 1.37 26.31 11.08
C ASP A 181 0.25 25.40 11.60
N THR A 182 0.59 24.15 11.92
CA THR A 182 -0.27 23.23 12.68
C THR A 182 0.33 22.91 14.05
N ARG A 183 -0.52 22.43 14.96
CA ARG A 183 -0.06 21.96 16.28
C ARG A 183 0.88 20.76 16.18
N ASP A 184 0.70 19.94 15.15
CA ASP A 184 1.49 18.75 14.85
C ASP A 184 2.20 18.90 13.49
N ARG A 185 3.12 19.86 13.45
CA ARG A 185 3.89 20.20 12.25
C ARG A 185 4.72 19.02 11.75
N TYR A 186 5.38 18.31 12.67
CA TYR A 186 6.26 17.19 12.36
C TYR A 186 5.46 15.97 11.88
N GLY A 187 4.30 15.69 12.49
CA GLY A 187 3.43 14.58 12.07
C GLY A 187 2.86 14.72 10.67
N ARG A 188 2.83 15.94 10.08
CA ARG A 188 2.36 16.18 8.71
C ARG A 188 3.25 15.51 7.66
N LEU A 189 4.57 15.67 7.77
CA LEU A 189 5.52 15.18 6.77
C LEU A 189 6.06 13.77 7.09
N VAL A 190 6.14 13.40 8.37
CA VAL A 190 6.80 12.15 8.77
C VAL A 190 5.97 10.90 8.48
N ASN A 191 4.65 11.04 8.41
CA ASN A 191 3.73 9.93 8.19
C ASN A 191 3.18 9.90 6.75
N MET A 192 3.92 10.46 5.79
CA MET A 192 3.50 10.45 4.39
C MET A 192 3.63 9.07 3.76
N ILE A 193 2.57 8.66 3.08
CA ILE A 193 2.61 7.52 2.17
C ILE A 193 2.51 7.99 0.73
N TYR A 194 3.15 7.27 -0.17
CA TYR A 194 2.93 7.46 -1.60
C TYR A 194 1.81 6.52 -2.07
N VAL A 195 0.83 7.08 -2.77
CA VAL A 195 -0.34 6.39 -3.28
C VAL A 195 -0.12 6.09 -4.75
N HIS A 196 0.62 5.02 -5.04
CA HIS A 196 0.80 4.55 -6.41
C HIS A 196 -0.56 4.11 -7.00
N PRO A 197 -0.82 4.27 -8.32
CA PRO A 197 -2.01 3.74 -9.00
C PRO A 197 -2.26 2.25 -8.71
N ASP A 198 -1.21 1.44 -8.81
CA ASP A 198 -1.22 0.00 -8.53
C ASP A 198 -1.19 -0.40 -7.05
N LEU A 199 -1.10 0.54 -6.11
CA LEU A 199 -1.05 0.21 -4.69
C LEU A 199 -2.36 -0.46 -4.27
N GLU A 200 -2.26 -1.52 -3.47
CA GLU A 200 -3.41 -2.21 -2.90
C GLU A 200 -4.33 -1.23 -2.15
N ARG A 201 -5.63 -1.27 -2.48
CA ARG A 201 -6.63 -0.29 -2.05
C ARG A 201 -7.39 -0.79 -0.82
N THR A 202 -6.68 -1.03 0.28
CA THR A 202 -7.28 -1.48 1.55
C THR A 202 -7.61 -0.31 2.48
N VAL A 203 -8.42 -0.55 3.49
CA VAL A 203 -8.62 0.42 4.59
C VAL A 203 -7.33 0.73 5.35
N PHE A 204 -6.38 -0.19 5.35
CA PHE A 204 -5.06 0.07 5.90
C PHE A 204 -4.29 1.10 5.06
N THR A 205 -4.28 1.04 3.74
CA THR A 205 -3.64 2.11 2.95
C THR A 205 -4.45 3.40 2.97
N GLY A 206 -5.78 3.29 3.05
CA GLY A 206 -6.69 4.44 3.07
C GLY A 206 -6.64 5.30 4.33
N HIS A 207 -6.26 4.75 5.50
CA HIS A 207 -6.31 5.48 6.78
C HIS A 207 -5.20 6.51 6.98
N HIS A 208 -4.13 6.47 6.18
CA HIS A 208 -3.02 7.42 6.32
C HIS A 208 -3.49 8.85 6.07
N ARG A 209 -3.11 9.77 6.95
CA ARG A 209 -3.58 11.17 6.91
C ARG A 209 -2.77 12.06 5.99
N SER A 210 -1.56 11.63 5.62
CA SER A 210 -0.70 12.36 4.71
C SER A 210 -0.37 11.46 3.52
N LYS A 211 -0.72 11.92 2.33
CA LYS A 211 -0.63 11.14 1.10
C LYS A 211 0.06 11.94 0.00
N ILE A 212 0.92 11.29 -0.76
CA ILE A 212 1.58 11.82 -1.95
C ILE A 212 0.96 11.15 -3.17
N TYR A 213 0.63 11.97 -4.17
CA TYR A 213 0.17 11.57 -5.49
C TYR A 213 1.07 12.20 -6.54
N THR A 214 1.22 11.52 -7.68
CA THR A 214 1.86 12.10 -8.86
C THR A 214 0.86 12.10 -10.01
N GLN A 215 0.84 13.19 -10.77
CA GLN A 215 0.07 13.31 -12.01
C GLN A 215 0.85 14.26 -12.92
N ASP A 216 1.23 13.77 -14.09
CA ASP A 216 2.13 14.48 -14.99
C ASP A 216 3.42 14.89 -14.24
N ASP A 217 3.89 16.13 -14.43
CA ASP A 217 5.04 16.72 -13.73
C ASP A 217 4.70 17.36 -12.37
N LYS A 218 3.56 17.01 -11.79
CA LYS A 218 3.09 17.57 -10.52
C LYS A 218 3.05 16.52 -9.44
N ILE A 219 3.49 16.93 -8.26
CA ILE A 219 3.36 16.16 -7.03
C ILE A 219 2.31 16.84 -6.16
N TYR A 220 1.29 16.09 -5.77
CA TYR A 220 0.28 16.56 -4.84
C TYR A 220 0.49 15.90 -3.48
N MET A 221 0.64 16.72 -2.45
CA MET A 221 0.65 16.28 -1.06
C MET A 221 -0.67 16.67 -0.41
N ILE A 222 -1.41 15.69 0.07
CA ILE A 222 -2.71 15.87 0.71
C ILE A 222 -2.59 15.53 2.19
N PHE A 223 -3.03 16.44 3.05
CA PHE A 223 -2.96 16.31 4.50
C PHE A 223 -4.35 16.46 5.13
N ASP A 224 -4.77 15.47 5.91
CA ASP A 224 -6.09 15.42 6.53
C ASP A 224 -6.03 15.51 8.05
N GLY A 225 -6.93 16.33 8.62
CA GLY A 225 -7.23 16.31 10.05
C GLY A 225 -6.15 16.93 10.96
N TYR A 226 -5.21 17.70 10.42
CA TYR A 226 -4.24 18.43 11.25
C TYR A 226 -4.90 19.69 11.82
N ALA A 227 -4.94 19.80 13.15
CA ALA A 227 -5.57 20.93 13.82
C ALA A 227 -4.87 22.25 13.45
N LEU A 228 -5.67 23.19 12.93
CA LEU A 228 -5.19 24.49 12.49
C LEU A 228 -4.82 25.35 13.72
N LYS A 229 -3.61 25.92 13.71
CA LYS A 229 -3.16 26.77 14.82
C LYS A 229 -4.10 27.97 14.98
N GLY A 230 -4.58 28.17 16.20
CA GLY A 230 -5.50 29.27 16.54
C GLY A 230 -6.98 29.03 16.22
N LYS A 231 -7.37 27.88 15.62
CA LYS A 231 -8.78 27.59 15.26
C LYS A 231 -9.42 26.47 16.11
N GLY A 232 -8.96 26.31 17.34
CA GLY A 232 -9.52 25.34 18.29
C GLY A 232 -9.30 23.90 17.81
N ASN A 233 -10.39 23.17 17.58
CA ASN A 233 -10.37 21.80 17.08
C ASN A 233 -10.82 21.67 15.63
N LYS A 234 -10.79 22.78 14.87
CA LYS A 234 -11.06 22.73 13.43
C LYS A 234 -9.85 22.19 12.68
N ALA A 235 -10.12 21.34 11.70
CA ALA A 235 -9.13 20.83 10.76
C ALA A 235 -9.71 20.88 9.34
N THR A 236 -8.86 20.71 8.34
CA THR A 236 -9.28 20.63 6.94
C THR A 236 -8.45 19.60 6.18
N THR A 237 -8.82 19.38 4.92
CA THR A 237 -7.99 18.73 3.91
C THR A 237 -7.15 19.82 3.26
N GLU A 238 -5.85 19.75 3.46
CA GLU A 238 -4.86 20.65 2.90
C GLU A 238 -4.23 20.01 1.66
N ILE A 239 -4.09 20.78 0.58
CA ILE A 239 -3.55 20.30 -0.71
C ILE A 239 -2.37 21.19 -1.06
N LEU A 240 -1.17 20.61 -1.08
CA LEU A 240 0.05 21.24 -1.55
C LEU A 240 0.45 20.65 -2.89
N THR A 241 0.55 21.48 -3.92
CA THR A 241 1.06 21.11 -5.24
C THR A 241 2.50 21.57 -5.36
N LEU A 242 3.39 20.69 -5.80
CA LEU A 242 4.73 21.01 -6.25
C LEU A 242 4.76 20.82 -7.77
N ASP A 243 4.98 21.91 -8.51
CA ASP A 243 5.13 21.87 -9.96
C ASP A 243 6.61 21.74 -10.30
N TRP A 244 7.02 20.58 -10.82
CA TRP A 244 8.42 20.39 -11.15
C TRP A 244 8.89 21.39 -12.19
N ASN A 245 8.12 21.64 -13.24
CA ASN A 245 8.56 22.44 -14.39
C ASN A 245 8.78 23.90 -14.01
N THR A 246 7.87 24.49 -13.25
CA THR A 246 7.98 25.89 -12.83
C THR A 246 8.81 26.07 -11.56
N GLY A 247 8.93 25.03 -10.73
CA GLY A 247 9.51 25.13 -9.39
C GLY A 247 8.61 25.86 -8.39
N GLU A 248 7.35 26.11 -8.75
CA GLU A 248 6.38 26.82 -7.91
C GLU A 248 5.59 25.85 -7.03
N THR A 249 5.06 26.40 -5.94
CA THR A 249 4.14 25.69 -5.04
C THR A 249 2.76 26.33 -5.07
N ASN A 250 1.71 25.52 -5.01
CA ASN A 250 0.33 25.99 -4.84
C ASN A 250 -0.32 25.33 -3.63
N TYR A 251 -0.84 26.13 -2.71
CA TYR A 251 -1.53 25.65 -1.50
C TYR A 251 -3.02 25.98 -1.57
N ARG A 252 -3.87 24.97 -1.37
CA ARG A 252 -5.33 25.07 -1.37
C ARG A 252 -5.90 24.25 -0.22
N THR A 253 -7.12 24.55 0.20
CA THR A 253 -7.80 23.83 1.29
C THR A 253 -9.27 23.63 0.97
N LEU A 254 -9.84 22.52 1.46
CA LEU A 254 -11.29 22.35 1.53
C LEU A 254 -11.90 23.15 2.71
N PRO A 255 -13.24 23.25 2.79
CA PRO A 255 -13.90 23.82 3.97
C PRO A 255 -13.53 23.09 5.26
N GLU A 256 -13.37 23.85 6.35
CA GLU A 256 -13.01 23.33 7.67
C GLU A 256 -14.11 22.45 8.28
N ILE A 257 -13.70 21.39 8.99
CA ILE A 257 -14.55 20.48 9.76
C ILE A 257 -14.11 20.52 11.21
N GLU A 258 -15.07 20.56 12.14
CA GLU A 258 -14.81 20.46 13.56
C GLU A 258 -14.48 19.01 13.95
N GLN A 259 -13.39 18.80 14.67
CA GLN A 259 -12.97 17.47 15.13
C GLN A 259 -13.08 17.38 16.65
N LYS A 260 -13.86 16.43 17.17
CA LYS A 260 -14.01 16.29 18.63
C LYS A 260 -12.79 15.61 19.25
N LYS A 261 -12.47 14.39 18.81
CA LYS A 261 -11.38 13.56 19.36
C LYS A 261 -10.67 12.82 18.24
N GLY A 262 -9.52 13.37 17.83
CA GLY A 262 -8.73 12.79 16.74
C GLY A 262 -9.33 13.05 15.36
N PRO A 263 -8.72 12.47 14.31
CA PRO A 263 -9.16 12.67 12.93
C PRO A 263 -10.54 12.04 12.70
N SER A 264 -11.54 12.85 12.37
CA SER A 264 -12.88 12.39 11.99
C SER A 264 -13.09 12.31 10.48
N PHE A 265 -12.13 12.75 9.67
CA PHE A 265 -12.19 12.61 8.22
C PHE A 265 -10.85 12.22 7.61
N ASN A 266 -10.92 11.73 6.37
CA ASN A 266 -9.78 11.42 5.53
C ASN A 266 -10.15 11.59 4.05
N SER A 267 -9.15 11.86 3.20
CA SER A 267 -9.37 12.11 1.79
C SER A 267 -8.56 11.19 0.90
N PHE A 268 -9.07 10.96 -0.31
CA PHE A 268 -8.40 10.18 -1.33
C PHE A 268 -8.57 10.85 -2.70
N LEU A 269 -7.44 11.17 -3.34
CA LEU A 269 -7.42 11.66 -4.70
C LEU A 269 -7.43 10.48 -5.67
N TYR A 270 -8.35 10.53 -6.62
CA TYR A 270 -8.45 9.57 -7.71
C TYR A 270 -8.80 10.33 -9.00
N ASP A 271 -7.94 10.24 -10.00
CA ASP A 271 -7.95 11.09 -11.18
C ASP A 271 -8.07 12.58 -10.82
N ASN A 272 -9.12 13.25 -11.28
CA ASN A 272 -9.42 14.66 -10.95
C ASN A 272 -10.54 14.78 -9.90
N THR A 273 -10.83 13.74 -9.13
CA THR A 273 -11.85 13.76 -8.08
C THR A 273 -11.23 13.52 -6.71
N LEU A 274 -11.42 14.47 -5.79
CA LEU A 274 -11.02 14.32 -4.40
C LEU A 274 -12.21 13.87 -3.57
N PHE A 275 -12.16 12.63 -3.09
CA PHE A 275 -13.17 12.08 -2.20
C PHE A 275 -12.78 12.39 -0.76
N ARG A 276 -13.65 13.08 -0.02
CA ARG A 276 -13.49 13.32 1.43
C ARG A 276 -14.55 12.55 2.19
N LEU A 277 -14.10 11.64 3.03
CA LEU A 277 -14.91 10.83 3.93
C LEU A 277 -14.84 11.42 5.34
N HIS A 278 -15.99 11.78 5.90
CA HIS A 278 -16.16 12.20 7.29
C HIS A 278 -17.02 11.17 8.02
N LEU A 279 -16.51 10.66 9.14
CA LEU A 279 -17.17 9.66 9.97
C LEU A 279 -17.29 10.17 11.41
N GLU A 280 -18.53 10.27 11.87
CA GLU A 280 -18.89 10.42 13.27
C GLU A 280 -19.73 9.22 13.72
N ARG A 281 -19.99 9.12 15.03
CA ARG A 281 -20.70 7.97 15.61
C ARG A 281 -22.12 7.79 15.11
N ASP A 282 -22.71 8.87 14.62
CA ASP A 282 -24.10 9.00 14.20
C ASP A 282 -24.24 9.54 12.76
N GLN A 283 -23.14 9.83 12.06
CA GLN A 283 -23.15 10.42 10.73
C GLN A 283 -21.99 9.93 9.86
N LEU A 284 -22.30 9.62 8.60
CA LEU A 284 -21.33 9.41 7.51
C LEU A 284 -21.58 10.46 6.45
N ASP A 285 -20.57 11.28 6.13
CA ASP A 285 -20.58 12.15 4.97
C ASP A 285 -19.45 11.78 4.02
N LEU A 286 -19.81 11.47 2.78
CA LEU A 286 -18.87 11.34 1.67
C LEU A 286 -19.16 12.45 0.68
N THR A 287 -18.17 13.29 0.39
CA THR A 287 -18.29 14.29 -0.67
C THR A 287 -17.16 14.14 -1.68
N ALA A 288 -17.53 14.08 -2.95
CA ALA A 288 -16.63 14.16 -4.09
C ALA A 288 -16.50 15.62 -4.52
N TYR A 289 -15.26 16.10 -4.64
CA TYR A 289 -14.92 17.44 -5.09
C TYR A 289 -14.17 17.36 -6.42
N ASP A 290 -14.45 18.28 -7.33
CA ASP A 290 -13.59 18.48 -8.50
C ASP A 290 -12.23 18.99 -8.01
N PHE A 291 -11.15 18.29 -8.34
CA PHE A 291 -9.84 18.56 -7.73
C PHE A 291 -9.23 19.90 -8.18
N LYS A 292 -9.68 20.47 -9.30
CA LYS A 292 -9.19 21.75 -9.82
C LYS A 292 -9.88 22.94 -9.13
N SER A 293 -11.20 22.96 -9.14
CA SER A 293 -12.03 24.01 -8.54
C SER A 293 -12.22 23.87 -7.04
N LEU A 294 -12.16 22.64 -6.52
CA LEU A 294 -12.57 22.24 -5.18
C LEU A 294 -14.07 22.46 -4.90
N ASP A 295 -14.87 22.55 -5.96
CA ASP A 295 -16.32 22.61 -5.85
C ASP A 295 -16.90 21.20 -5.61
N PRO A 296 -17.91 21.05 -4.74
CA PRO A 296 -18.55 19.76 -4.50
C PRO A 296 -19.31 19.32 -5.76
N VAL A 297 -18.99 18.13 -6.25
CA VAL A 297 -19.66 17.49 -7.39
C VAL A 297 -20.85 16.66 -6.91
N LYS A 298 -20.65 15.89 -5.84
CA LYS A 298 -21.66 14.97 -5.31
C LYS A 298 -21.43 14.73 -3.83
N SER A 299 -22.51 14.69 -3.05
CA SER A 299 -22.47 14.37 -1.62
C SER A 299 -23.43 13.23 -1.29
N TYR A 300 -23.00 12.41 -0.33
CA TYR A 300 -23.75 11.33 0.29
C TYR A 300 -23.69 11.54 1.80
N THR A 301 -24.85 11.70 2.42
CA THR A 301 -24.96 11.88 3.87
C THR A 301 -25.92 10.83 4.39
N TYR A 302 -25.50 10.14 5.45
CA TYR A 302 -26.30 9.13 6.14
C TYR A 302 -26.19 9.34 7.65
N THR A 303 -27.30 9.11 8.34
CA THR A 303 -27.42 9.12 9.79
C THR A 303 -27.48 7.68 10.35
N SER A 304 -27.35 7.51 11.67
CA SER A 304 -27.43 6.18 12.32
C SER A 304 -28.77 5.46 12.17
N ASP A 305 -29.82 6.20 11.80
CA ASP A 305 -31.19 5.71 11.73
C ASP A 305 -31.60 5.29 10.30
N GLU A 306 -30.76 5.58 9.29
CA GLU A 306 -31.03 5.26 7.89
C GLU A 306 -30.01 4.29 7.31
N GLU A 307 -30.47 3.46 6.36
CA GLU A 307 -29.56 2.54 5.66
C GLU A 307 -28.60 3.30 4.75
N ILE A 308 -27.31 2.90 4.76
CA ILE A 308 -26.30 3.45 3.85
C ILE A 308 -26.64 3.05 2.42
N GLY A 309 -27.32 3.92 1.68
CA GLY A 309 -27.82 3.62 0.33
C GLY A 309 -26.73 3.28 -0.68
N ILE A 310 -25.54 3.88 -0.57
CA ILE A 310 -24.41 3.65 -1.51
C ILE A 310 -23.71 2.31 -1.34
N LYS A 311 -23.96 1.55 -0.26
CA LYS A 311 -23.26 0.28 -0.04
C LYS A 311 -23.61 -0.75 -1.13
N SER A 312 -22.59 -1.41 -1.65
CA SER A 312 -22.68 -2.53 -2.59
C SER A 312 -22.32 -3.85 -1.93
N THR A 313 -21.68 -3.83 -0.76
CA THR A 313 -21.38 -5.02 0.06
C THR A 313 -21.96 -4.85 1.46
N PRO A 314 -22.07 -5.95 2.25
CA PRO A 314 -22.22 -5.86 3.69
C PRO A 314 -21.08 -5.08 4.35
N VAL A 315 -21.28 -4.69 5.61
CA VAL A 315 -20.23 -4.06 6.41
C VAL A 315 -19.43 -5.14 7.11
N HIS A 316 -18.17 -5.29 6.70
CA HIS A 316 -17.22 -6.23 7.25
C HIS A 316 -16.48 -5.59 8.42
N GLN A 317 -16.24 -6.37 9.47
CA GLN A 317 -15.32 -6.03 10.54
C GLN A 317 -14.27 -7.12 10.67
N HIS A 318 -13.01 -6.70 10.63
CA HIS A 318 -11.87 -7.56 10.86
C HIS A 318 -11.30 -7.26 12.25
N SER A 319 -11.32 -8.21 13.17
CA SER A 319 -10.89 -8.01 14.56
C SER A 319 -9.52 -8.66 14.84
N GLY A 320 -8.55 -7.84 15.26
CA GLY A 320 -7.12 -8.15 15.35
C GLY A 320 -6.68 -9.12 16.45
N SER A 321 -7.39 -10.23 16.68
CA SER A 321 -6.88 -11.37 17.46
C SER A 321 -6.32 -12.51 16.58
N LYS A 322 -6.52 -12.40 15.27
CA LYS A 322 -6.02 -13.27 14.22
C LYS A 322 -5.47 -12.32 13.12
N GLY A 323 -4.57 -12.80 12.24
CA GLY A 323 -3.76 -11.95 11.32
C GLY A 323 -4.55 -10.92 10.51
N LEU A 324 -3.85 -9.96 9.86
CA LEU A 324 -4.44 -8.86 9.04
C LEU A 324 -5.45 -9.31 7.97
N PHE A 325 -5.42 -10.60 7.65
CA PHE A 325 -6.21 -11.29 6.63
C PHE A 325 -6.94 -12.53 7.17
N SER A 326 -7.13 -12.63 8.49
CA SER A 326 -7.83 -13.78 9.09
C SER A 326 -9.35 -13.72 8.94
N SER A 327 -9.96 -14.78 8.44
CA SER A 327 -11.42 -15.04 8.26
C SER A 327 -12.41 -14.73 9.40
N GLY A 328 -12.04 -14.05 10.48
CA GLY A 328 -12.99 -13.43 11.40
C GLY A 328 -13.69 -12.21 10.76
N ASN A 329 -14.26 -12.36 9.57
CA ASN A 329 -15.10 -11.36 8.93
C ASN A 329 -16.47 -11.40 9.61
N ASP A 330 -16.61 -10.63 10.69
CA ASP A 330 -17.93 -10.41 11.30
C ASP A 330 -18.70 -9.43 10.40
N VAL A 331 -19.83 -9.88 9.86
CA VAL A 331 -20.75 -9.00 9.14
C VAL A 331 -21.62 -8.26 10.16
N ILE A 332 -21.55 -6.93 10.15
CA ILE A 332 -22.35 -6.09 11.03
C ILE A 332 -23.68 -5.76 10.34
N GLU A 333 -24.78 -6.37 10.78
CA GLU A 333 -26.10 -6.17 10.14
C GLU A 333 -26.85 -4.92 10.63
N LYS A 334 -26.67 -4.50 11.89
CA LYS A 334 -27.46 -3.41 12.49
C LYS A 334 -26.88 -2.04 12.13
N THR A 335 -27.64 -1.18 11.45
CA THR A 335 -27.27 0.19 11.05
C THR A 335 -26.64 1.04 12.17
N SER A 336 -27.24 1.03 13.36
CA SER A 336 -26.70 1.77 14.50
C SER A 336 -25.36 1.23 15.01
N LYS A 337 -25.08 -0.06 14.82
CA LYS A 337 -23.76 -0.65 15.09
C LYS A 337 -22.77 -0.35 13.97
N ILE A 338 -23.25 -0.32 12.72
CA ILE A 338 -22.43 0.03 11.55
C ILE A 338 -21.78 1.40 11.75
N MET A 339 -22.57 2.46 12.00
CA MET A 339 -22.02 3.81 12.17
C MET A 339 -21.03 3.90 13.33
N LYS A 340 -21.38 3.30 14.47
CA LYS A 340 -20.52 3.29 15.64
C LYS A 340 -19.17 2.60 15.36
N ASN A 341 -19.17 1.49 14.62
CA ASN A 341 -17.97 0.73 14.31
C ASN A 341 -17.14 1.39 13.21
N LEU A 342 -17.77 1.98 12.20
CA LEU A 342 -17.11 2.84 11.20
C LEU A 342 -16.45 4.07 11.83
N ALA A 343 -16.95 4.55 12.97
CA ALA A 343 -16.36 5.69 13.68
C ALA A 343 -15.41 5.29 14.83
N SER A 344 -15.03 4.00 14.97
CA SER A 344 -14.16 3.56 16.08
C SER A 344 -12.69 3.85 15.84
N GLY A 345 -12.25 3.88 14.57
CA GLY A 345 -10.87 4.12 14.17
C GLY A 345 -10.66 5.44 13.41
N VAL A 346 -9.48 5.55 12.80
CA VAL A 346 -9.17 6.62 11.84
C VAL A 346 -9.95 6.32 10.55
N PRO A 347 -10.72 7.28 10.00
CA PRO A 347 -11.42 7.10 8.74
C PRO A 347 -10.47 6.70 7.62
N ALA A 348 -10.91 5.76 6.80
CA ALA A 348 -10.16 5.20 5.71
C ALA A 348 -11.01 5.21 4.44
N ILE A 349 -10.45 5.75 3.37
CA ILE A 349 -11.06 5.72 2.05
C ILE A 349 -10.00 5.40 1.01
N THR A 350 -10.36 4.50 0.10
CA THR A 350 -9.61 4.25 -1.13
C THR A 350 -10.57 4.20 -2.31
N VAL A 351 -10.06 4.52 -3.49
CA VAL A 351 -10.81 4.46 -4.74
C VAL A 351 -10.00 3.67 -5.76
N ASP A 352 -10.69 2.82 -6.49
CA ASP A 352 -10.10 1.93 -7.49
C ASP A 352 -11.01 1.82 -8.72
N ASN A 353 -10.42 1.41 -9.84
CA ASN A 353 -11.20 0.99 -11.01
C ASN A 353 -11.91 -0.32 -10.69
N PHE A 354 -13.22 -0.38 -10.93
CA PHE A 354 -14.00 -1.62 -10.87
C PHE A 354 -14.28 -2.20 -12.27
N GLY A 355 -14.38 -1.31 -13.26
CA GLY A 355 -14.64 -1.64 -14.66
C GLY A 355 -14.49 -0.38 -15.51
N ASP A 356 -14.69 -0.50 -16.82
CA ASP A 356 -14.39 0.57 -17.79
C ASP A 356 -15.09 1.91 -17.50
N SER A 357 -16.27 1.87 -16.88
CA SER A 357 -17.07 3.07 -16.54
C SER A 357 -17.50 3.11 -15.08
N THR A 358 -16.84 2.34 -14.21
CA THR A 358 -17.27 2.19 -12.81
C THR A 358 -16.06 2.19 -11.87
N ILE A 359 -16.20 2.89 -10.77
CA ILE A 359 -15.22 2.94 -9.69
C ILE A 359 -15.74 2.19 -8.46
N GLN A 360 -14.83 1.61 -7.70
CA GLN A 360 -15.08 1.04 -6.39
C GLN A 360 -14.47 1.93 -5.32
N LEU A 361 -15.28 2.29 -4.33
CA LEU A 361 -14.81 2.93 -3.10
C LEU A 361 -14.77 1.88 -2.00
N THR A 362 -13.64 1.79 -1.29
CA THR A 362 -13.58 1.10 0.01
C THR A 362 -13.70 2.15 1.10
N ILE A 363 -14.79 2.12 1.87
CA ILE A 363 -15.14 3.13 2.87
C ILE A 363 -15.14 2.46 4.24
N GLY A 364 -14.39 3.01 5.18
CA GLY A 364 -14.27 2.39 6.48
C GLY A 364 -13.48 3.19 7.51
N SER A 365 -13.01 2.47 8.51
CA SER A 365 -12.04 2.93 9.49
C SER A 365 -11.03 1.87 9.82
N TYR A 366 -9.88 2.31 10.30
CA TYR A 366 -8.83 1.47 10.83
C TYR A 366 -8.43 1.94 12.23
N GLU A 367 -8.48 1.04 13.19
CA GLU A 367 -8.06 1.23 14.56
C GLU A 367 -6.81 0.38 14.82
N ALA A 368 -5.67 1.03 14.94
CA ALA A 368 -4.45 0.35 15.36
C ALA A 368 -4.64 -0.27 16.76
N PRO A 369 -4.03 -1.42 17.06
CA PRO A 369 -4.23 -2.05 18.36
C PRO A 369 -3.65 -1.19 19.50
N SER A 370 -4.29 -1.26 20.66
CA SER A 370 -3.94 -0.44 21.83
C SER A 370 -2.50 -0.68 22.31
N GLU A 371 -1.73 0.39 22.49
CA GLU A 371 -0.41 0.36 23.12
C GLU A 371 -0.52 -0.02 24.61
N ARG A 372 0.33 -0.94 25.09
CA ARG A 372 0.35 -1.35 26.49
C ARG A 372 1.21 -0.39 27.32
N THR A 373 0.63 0.21 28.36
CA THR A 373 1.39 0.94 29.40
C THR A 373 2.02 -0.05 30.39
N GLY A 374 3.27 -0.48 30.17
CA GLY A 374 4.03 -1.27 31.17
C GLY A 374 5.21 -2.07 30.58
N GLU A 375 6.43 -1.78 31.03
CA GLU A 375 7.69 -2.26 30.46
C GLU A 375 8.14 -3.61 31.07
N ASN A 376 8.51 -4.60 30.24
CA ASN A 376 9.14 -5.84 30.71
C ASN A 376 10.24 -6.31 29.74
N TYR A 377 11.50 -6.32 30.22
CA TYR A 377 12.71 -6.11 29.42
C TYR A 377 13.52 -7.37 29.00
N SER A 378 12.97 -8.59 29.13
CA SER A 378 13.79 -9.83 29.03
C SER A 378 13.30 -10.92 28.06
N ARG A 379 12.40 -10.64 27.11
CA ARG A 379 11.67 -11.68 26.34
C ARG A 379 12.06 -11.79 24.86
N MET A 380 11.49 -12.78 24.15
CA MET A 380 11.43 -12.87 22.68
C MET A 380 9.99 -12.60 22.23
N VAL A 381 9.79 -11.92 21.10
CA VAL A 381 8.47 -11.51 20.61
C VAL A 381 8.27 -11.68 19.10
N ARG A 382 7.04 -11.90 18.68
CA ARG A 382 6.62 -11.83 17.28
C ARG A 382 6.37 -10.36 16.92
N THR A 383 7.06 -9.84 15.90
CA THR A 383 6.88 -8.45 15.46
C THR A 383 5.49 -8.27 14.83
N PRO A 384 4.76 -7.16 15.06
CA PRO A 384 3.69 -6.75 14.17
C PRO A 384 4.26 -6.52 12.79
N ASP A 385 3.46 -6.91 11.80
CA ASP A 385 3.37 -6.38 10.45
C ASP A 385 4.63 -5.67 9.97
N ARG A 386 5.47 -6.41 9.24
CA ARG A 386 6.52 -5.75 8.47
C ARG A 386 5.82 -4.93 7.40
N TYR A 387 6.13 -3.64 7.35
CA TYR A 387 6.04 -2.94 6.08
C TYR A 387 7.20 -3.42 5.22
N TYR A 388 6.89 -3.93 4.06
CA TYR A 388 7.82 -3.99 2.97
C TYR A 388 7.66 -2.75 2.12
N ARG A 389 8.72 -1.95 1.97
CA ARG A 389 8.72 -0.84 1.01
C ARG A 389 8.91 -1.44 -0.37
N SER A 390 7.81 -1.69 -1.06
CA SER A 390 7.88 -2.01 -2.47
C SER A 390 8.33 -0.77 -3.26
N SER A 391 8.89 -1.05 -4.42
CA SER A 391 8.77 -0.22 -5.63
C SER A 391 7.64 0.82 -5.65
N ARG A 392 6.45 0.41 -5.22
CA ARG A 392 5.16 1.10 -5.36
C ARG A 392 4.63 1.66 -4.03
N GLY A 393 5.42 1.66 -2.96
CA GLY A 393 5.01 2.09 -1.63
C GLY A 393 5.01 0.97 -0.59
N LEU A 394 4.52 1.24 0.62
CA LEU A 394 4.55 0.31 1.73
C LEU A 394 3.45 -0.78 1.55
N VAL A 395 3.84 -2.05 1.52
CA VAL A 395 3.00 -3.26 1.49
C VAL A 395 3.19 -4.03 2.79
N VAL A 396 2.17 -4.72 3.31
CA VAL A 396 2.23 -5.39 4.61
C VAL A 396 2.56 -6.90 4.48
N ILE A 397 3.47 -7.42 5.31
CA ILE A 397 3.81 -8.86 5.41
C ILE A 397 3.50 -9.39 6.83
N PRO A 398 2.91 -10.60 6.99
CA PRO A 398 2.74 -11.24 8.30
C PRO A 398 4.08 -11.61 9.02
N GLY A 399 4.14 -11.46 10.35
CA GLY A 399 5.41 -11.40 11.13
C GLY A 399 6.07 -12.72 11.62
N ARG A 400 7.39 -12.61 11.93
CA ARG A 400 8.32 -13.62 12.54
C ARG A 400 8.68 -13.29 14.01
N TRP A 401 9.31 -14.24 14.74
CA TRP A 401 9.75 -14.12 16.16
C TRP A 401 11.21 -13.58 16.32
N THR A 402 11.44 -12.59 17.20
CA THR A 402 12.72 -11.89 17.51
C THR A 402 12.83 -11.41 18.98
N PRO A 403 14.02 -11.26 19.59
CA PRO A 403 14.20 -10.77 20.98
C PRO A 403 13.70 -9.33 21.29
N ALA A 404 13.18 -9.06 22.51
CA ALA A 404 12.28 -7.95 22.92
C ALA A 404 12.91 -6.60 23.34
N TYR A 405 14.20 -6.36 23.13
CA TYR A 405 14.91 -5.22 23.77
C TYR A 405 14.99 -3.92 22.97
N ASN A 406 14.21 -3.74 21.90
CA ASN A 406 14.28 -2.50 21.12
C ASN A 406 12.91 -1.92 20.77
N ILE A 407 12.71 -0.66 21.23
CA ILE A 407 11.81 0.43 20.74
C ILE A 407 10.69 0.79 21.75
N PRO A 408 10.65 2.06 22.26
CA PRO A 408 9.90 3.23 21.69
C PRO A 408 10.68 4.57 21.82
N SER A 409 10.36 5.74 21.22
CA SER A 409 9.25 6.27 20.38
C SER A 409 9.77 7.26 19.30
N TYR A 410 11.08 7.30 19.03
CA TYR A 410 11.77 8.27 18.16
C TYR A 410 12.51 7.63 16.96
N TYR A 411 12.23 6.35 16.67
CA TYR A 411 13.11 5.42 15.95
C TYR A 411 13.05 5.44 14.40
N LEU A 412 12.36 6.39 13.77
CA LEU A 412 12.24 6.47 12.30
C LEU A 412 13.22 7.44 11.62
N ASN A 413 13.89 8.34 12.36
CA ASN A 413 14.76 9.38 11.77
C ASN A 413 16.27 9.16 11.96
N SER A 414 16.73 7.99 12.39
CA SER A 414 18.16 7.72 12.65
C SER A 414 18.77 6.73 11.65
N PRO A 415 19.85 7.08 10.93
CA PRO A 415 20.57 6.20 10.00
C PRO A 415 21.42 5.11 10.69
N TYR A 416 21.14 4.77 11.96
CA TYR A 416 21.91 3.81 12.75
C TYR A 416 21.08 2.62 13.30
N TYR A 417 19.77 2.56 13.09
CA TYR A 417 18.88 1.61 13.79
C TYR A 417 17.97 0.76 12.88
N SER A 418 18.45 0.40 11.68
CA SER A 418 17.77 -0.52 10.76
C SER A 418 17.79 -2.01 11.17
N ARG A 419 18.33 -2.37 12.35
CA ARG A 419 18.65 -3.79 12.65
C ARG A 419 17.78 -4.52 13.66
N PHE A 420 16.87 -3.89 14.40
CA PHE A 420 16.04 -4.61 15.38
C PHE A 420 14.69 -3.91 15.59
N PHE A 421 13.62 -4.48 15.03
CA PHE A 421 12.27 -3.91 15.06
C PHE A 421 11.39 -4.50 16.16
N TYR A 422 10.47 -3.63 16.60
CA TYR A 422 9.63 -3.58 17.79
C TYR A 422 8.48 -4.60 17.86
N ASP A 423 8.03 -4.87 19.09
CA ASP A 423 6.74 -5.45 19.48
C ASP A 423 5.97 -4.49 20.42
N PRO A 424 4.77 -3.99 20.04
CA PRO A 424 3.90 -3.22 20.93
C PRO A 424 2.95 -4.08 21.80
N TYR A 425 2.84 -5.40 21.60
CA TYR A 425 1.68 -6.17 22.08
C TYR A 425 1.94 -7.16 23.21
N GLY A 426 3.18 -7.36 23.64
CA GLY A 426 3.53 -7.92 24.95
C GLY A 426 2.65 -9.10 25.38
N GLN A 427 3.00 -10.33 24.98
CA GLN A 427 2.34 -11.53 25.47
C GLN A 427 2.52 -11.71 26.98
N ALA A 428 1.58 -11.18 27.75
CA ALA A 428 1.33 -11.54 29.13
C ALA A 428 -0.14 -11.20 29.48
N GLY A 429 -1.07 -12.09 29.13
CA GLY A 429 -2.49 -11.97 29.47
C GLY A 429 -3.44 -12.23 28.28
N ASN A 430 -4.72 -12.38 28.58
CA ASN A 430 -5.83 -12.60 27.61
C ASN A 430 -6.16 -11.36 26.75
N ILE A 431 -5.18 -10.51 26.40
CA ILE A 431 -5.42 -9.29 25.59
C ILE A 431 -5.13 -9.61 24.11
N PRO A 432 -6.02 -9.26 23.17
CA PRO A 432 -5.83 -9.51 21.74
C PRO A 432 -4.54 -8.86 21.21
N THR A 433 -3.71 -9.65 20.53
CA THR A 433 -2.53 -9.19 19.78
C THR A 433 -2.79 -9.42 18.29
N GLY A 434 -2.59 -8.41 17.43
CA GLY A 434 -2.78 -8.58 15.99
C GLY A 434 -2.88 -7.28 15.19
N PRO A 435 -3.38 -7.34 13.96
CA PRO A 435 -3.28 -6.31 12.91
C PRO A 435 -3.99 -4.97 13.15
N GLY A 436 -4.72 -4.82 14.25
CA GLY A 436 -5.70 -3.75 14.43
C GLY A 436 -7.10 -4.22 14.09
N THR A 437 -8.06 -3.32 14.25
CA THR A 437 -9.45 -3.57 13.87
C THR A 437 -9.79 -2.71 12.67
N SER A 438 -10.28 -3.32 11.61
CA SER A 438 -10.81 -2.60 10.47
C SER A 438 -12.32 -2.80 10.37
N THR A 439 -13.04 -1.78 9.94
CA THR A 439 -14.48 -1.89 9.66
C THR A 439 -14.74 -1.16 8.36
N TYR A 440 -15.34 -1.84 7.39
CA TYR A 440 -15.49 -1.28 6.05
C TYR A 440 -16.63 -1.88 5.25
N PHE A 441 -17.06 -1.16 4.23
CA PHE A 441 -17.91 -1.67 3.16
C PHE A 441 -17.40 -1.11 1.83
N ARG A 442 -17.92 -1.65 0.73
CA ARG A 442 -17.59 -1.17 -0.60
C ARG A 442 -18.81 -0.56 -1.28
N ALA A 443 -18.57 0.44 -2.11
CA ALA A 443 -19.58 1.07 -2.96
C ALA A 443 -19.09 1.08 -4.40
N ILE A 444 -19.96 0.73 -5.35
CA ILE A 444 -19.69 0.80 -6.78
C ILE A 444 -20.48 1.95 -7.38
N LEU A 445 -19.75 2.90 -7.96
CA LEU A 445 -20.30 4.11 -8.54
C LEU A 445 -19.95 4.19 -10.03
N ASP A 446 -20.85 4.76 -10.83
CA ASP A 446 -20.54 5.16 -12.20
C ASP A 446 -19.46 6.25 -12.18
N SER A 447 -18.41 6.13 -12.99
CA SER A 447 -17.24 7.00 -12.89
C SER A 447 -17.53 8.46 -13.25
N ASN A 448 -18.57 8.73 -14.05
CA ASN A 448 -18.91 10.07 -14.52
C ASN A 448 -19.96 10.76 -13.65
N THR A 449 -21.05 10.05 -13.36
CA THR A 449 -22.19 10.59 -12.60
C THR A 449 -22.03 10.41 -11.11
N LEU A 450 -21.10 9.54 -10.70
CA LEU A 450 -20.90 9.05 -9.34
C LEU A 450 -22.12 8.35 -8.76
N ALA A 451 -23.17 8.08 -9.54
CA ALA A 451 -24.37 7.39 -9.07
C ALA A 451 -24.06 5.94 -8.73
N LYS A 452 -24.73 5.39 -7.71
CA LYS A 452 -24.63 3.97 -7.37
C LYS A 452 -25.02 3.12 -8.57
N VAL A 453 -24.19 2.14 -8.90
CA VAL A 453 -24.51 1.11 -9.90
C VAL A 453 -25.34 0.03 -9.22
N GLU A 454 -26.57 -0.15 -9.69
CA GLU A 454 -27.43 -1.24 -9.24
C GLU A 454 -26.97 -2.55 -9.88
N SER A 455 -26.47 -3.48 -9.05
CA SER A 455 -26.16 -4.85 -9.44
C SER A 455 -27.19 -5.80 -8.85
N LYS A 456 -27.63 -6.78 -9.64
CA LYS A 456 -28.52 -7.86 -9.16
C LYS A 456 -27.79 -8.85 -8.25
N GLU A 457 -26.47 -8.90 -8.34
CA GLU A 457 -25.61 -9.80 -7.58
C GLU A 457 -24.61 -8.97 -6.76
N GLU A 458 -24.22 -9.49 -5.59
CA GLU A 458 -23.15 -8.87 -4.82
C GLU A 458 -21.86 -8.87 -5.65
N PRO A 459 -21.22 -7.71 -5.83
CA PRO A 459 -20.03 -7.62 -6.64
C PRO A 459 -18.89 -8.38 -5.97
N VAL A 460 -18.40 -9.43 -6.63
CA VAL A 460 -17.21 -10.14 -6.15
C VAL A 460 -15.98 -9.30 -6.46
N VAL A 461 -15.31 -8.84 -5.42
CA VAL A 461 -14.11 -8.01 -5.54
C VAL A 461 -12.87 -8.90 -5.56
N LEU A 462 -11.86 -8.54 -6.36
CA LEU A 462 -10.60 -9.29 -6.47
C LEU A 462 -9.96 -9.57 -5.10
N GLN A 463 -10.02 -8.61 -4.19
CA GLN A 463 -9.49 -8.76 -2.84
C GLN A 463 -10.19 -9.87 -2.03
N GLU A 464 -11.52 -9.99 -2.13
CA GLU A 464 -12.25 -11.07 -1.45
C GLU A 464 -11.86 -12.44 -1.99
N LYS A 465 -11.57 -12.55 -3.31
CA LYS A 465 -11.07 -13.80 -3.89
C LYS A 465 -9.70 -14.18 -3.33
N ILE A 466 -8.83 -13.21 -3.09
CA ILE A 466 -7.54 -13.45 -2.44
C ILE A 466 -7.75 -13.87 -0.99
N GLU A 467 -8.57 -13.15 -0.22
CA GLU A 467 -8.85 -13.50 1.19
C GLU A 467 -9.40 -14.93 1.30
N GLN A 468 -10.36 -15.30 0.45
CA GLN A 468 -10.90 -16.67 0.38
C GLN A 468 -9.82 -17.70 0.04
N TYR A 469 -8.93 -17.39 -0.91
CA TYR A 469 -7.82 -18.27 -1.26
C TYR A 469 -6.82 -18.43 -0.11
N GLU A 470 -6.49 -17.35 0.59
CA GLU A 470 -5.62 -17.36 1.76
C GLU A 470 -6.18 -18.23 2.90
N ASP A 471 -7.49 -18.20 3.11
CA ASP A 471 -8.16 -19.03 4.12
C ASP A 471 -7.99 -20.55 3.87
N GLU A 472 -7.84 -20.91 2.60
CA GLU A 472 -7.65 -22.29 2.15
C GLU A 472 -6.17 -22.72 2.24
N LEU A 473 -5.22 -21.76 2.23
CA LEU A 473 -3.80 -22.04 2.39
C LEU A 473 -3.47 -22.48 3.82
N LYS A 474 -3.29 -23.79 4.01
CA LYS A 474 -2.87 -24.38 5.29
C LYS A 474 -1.56 -25.14 5.15
N PRO A 475 -0.46 -24.69 5.82
CA PRO A 475 -0.36 -23.56 6.75
C PRO A 475 -0.34 -22.20 6.05
N GLU A 476 -0.67 -21.14 6.80
CA GLU A 476 -0.54 -19.74 6.38
C GLU A 476 0.90 -19.48 5.87
N PRO A 477 1.07 -18.88 4.67
CA PRO A 477 2.38 -18.63 4.11
C PRO A 477 3.17 -17.60 4.94
N GLU A 478 4.48 -17.78 5.05
CA GLU A 478 5.32 -16.81 5.78
C GLU A 478 5.67 -15.57 4.98
N TYR A 479 5.71 -15.72 3.66
CA TYR A 479 6.02 -14.64 2.74
C TYR A 479 4.89 -14.60 1.74
N GLN A 480 4.25 -13.45 1.67
CA GLN A 480 3.21 -13.17 0.71
C GLN A 480 3.37 -11.76 0.15
N MET A 481 2.76 -11.52 -1.00
CA MET A 481 2.78 -10.26 -1.71
C MET A 481 1.57 -10.19 -2.63
N VAL A 482 1.14 -8.96 -2.88
CA VAL A 482 0.08 -8.67 -3.83
C VAL A 482 0.59 -7.60 -4.77
N TYR A 483 0.36 -7.80 -6.07
CA TYR A 483 0.62 -6.78 -7.08
C TYR A 483 -0.45 -6.81 -8.16
N ARG A 484 -0.62 -5.66 -8.81
CA ARG A 484 -1.52 -5.51 -9.95
C ARG A 484 -0.76 -5.58 -11.24
N TYR A 485 -1.42 -6.15 -12.23
CA TYR A 485 -1.01 -6.17 -13.62
C TYR A 485 -2.27 -6.13 -14.50
N GLY A 486 -2.47 -5.03 -15.24
CA GLY A 486 -3.71 -4.79 -15.99
C GLY A 486 -4.95 -4.85 -15.07
N ASN A 487 -5.97 -5.61 -15.47
CA ASN A 487 -7.20 -5.84 -14.70
C ASN A 487 -7.12 -7.07 -13.76
N LYS A 488 -5.90 -7.52 -13.44
CA LYS A 488 -5.64 -8.72 -12.65
C LYS A 488 -4.89 -8.38 -11.37
N LEU A 489 -5.19 -9.14 -10.33
CA LEU A 489 -4.50 -9.12 -9.06
C LEU A 489 -3.72 -10.42 -8.93
N HIS A 490 -2.43 -10.33 -8.60
CA HIS A 490 -1.57 -11.48 -8.43
C HIS A 490 -1.21 -11.64 -6.96
N TYR A 491 -1.48 -12.83 -6.43
CA TYR A 491 -1.09 -13.22 -5.08
C TYR A 491 0.14 -14.11 -5.16
N GLY A 492 1.28 -13.59 -4.70
CA GLY A 492 2.52 -14.35 -4.60
C GLY A 492 2.72 -14.85 -3.17
N TYR A 493 3.06 -16.11 -2.97
CA TYR A 493 3.40 -16.65 -1.66
C TYR A 493 4.52 -17.69 -1.72
N TYR A 494 5.33 -17.77 -0.65
CA TYR A 494 6.40 -18.77 -0.55
C TYR A 494 5.93 -20.01 0.21
N ASP A 495 5.87 -21.14 -0.50
CA ASP A 495 5.64 -22.44 0.10
C ASP A 495 6.97 -23.06 0.56
N ARG A 496 7.16 -23.13 1.87
CA ARG A 496 8.35 -23.70 2.51
C ARG A 496 8.54 -25.20 2.23
N LYS A 497 7.45 -25.97 2.04
CA LYS A 497 7.54 -27.42 1.84
C LYS A 497 8.17 -27.71 0.48
N SER A 498 7.70 -27.01 -0.55
CA SER A 498 8.21 -27.12 -1.92
C SER A 498 9.43 -26.23 -2.18
N ARG A 499 9.72 -25.25 -1.31
CA ARG A 499 10.74 -24.19 -1.52
C ARG A 499 10.51 -23.38 -2.78
N THR A 500 9.24 -23.23 -3.16
CA THR A 500 8.85 -22.49 -4.34
C THR A 500 8.04 -21.26 -3.97
N PHE A 501 8.26 -20.21 -4.71
CA PHE A 501 7.43 -19.03 -4.74
C PHE A 501 6.34 -19.21 -5.78
N ARG A 502 5.10 -19.33 -5.31
CA ARG A 502 3.92 -19.54 -6.14
C ARG A 502 3.23 -18.21 -6.36
N ILE A 503 2.80 -17.96 -7.58
CA ILE A 503 2.02 -16.78 -7.95
C ILE A 503 0.71 -17.26 -8.55
N VAL A 504 -0.39 -16.79 -8.00
CA VAL A 504 -1.75 -17.08 -8.47
C VAL A 504 -2.37 -15.81 -9.00
N GLU A 505 -2.98 -15.90 -10.17
CA GLU A 505 -3.66 -14.79 -10.84
C GLU A 505 -5.17 -14.81 -10.51
N PHE A 506 -5.72 -13.63 -10.23
CA PHE A 506 -7.14 -13.39 -10.02
C PHE A 506 -7.63 -12.28 -10.96
N ALA A 507 -8.69 -12.55 -11.73
CA ALA A 507 -9.35 -11.56 -12.58
C ALA A 507 -10.81 -11.28 -12.16
N GLN A 508 -11.30 -10.07 -12.43
CA GLN A 508 -12.64 -9.60 -12.00
C GLN A 508 -13.75 -10.57 -12.44
N ASN A 509 -13.66 -11.09 -13.67
CA ASN A 509 -14.70 -11.92 -14.31
C ASN A 509 -14.45 -13.44 -14.25
N GLN A 510 -13.58 -13.92 -13.36
CA GLN A 510 -13.37 -15.37 -13.13
C GLN A 510 -14.26 -15.87 -11.98
N GLU A 511 -14.96 -16.99 -12.14
CA GLU A 511 -15.63 -17.66 -11.00
C GLU A 511 -14.60 -18.16 -9.96
N PRO A 512 -14.91 -18.29 -8.67
CA PRO A 512 -13.97 -18.88 -7.70
C PRO A 512 -13.85 -20.40 -7.91
N SER A 513 -12.62 -20.93 -8.06
CA SER A 513 -12.35 -22.38 -8.09
C SER A 513 -11.58 -22.82 -6.84
N LEU A 514 -11.97 -23.94 -6.22
CA LEU A 514 -11.27 -24.50 -5.06
C LEU A 514 -9.88 -25.02 -5.44
N PRO A 515 -8.85 -24.87 -4.58
CA PRO A 515 -7.50 -25.35 -4.83
C PRO A 515 -7.45 -26.87 -4.88
N ASP A 516 -6.64 -27.39 -5.80
CA ASP A 516 -6.34 -28.82 -5.89
C ASP A 516 -5.70 -29.30 -4.57
N GLN A 517 -6.40 -30.18 -3.86
CA GLN A 517 -5.89 -30.83 -2.66
C GLN A 517 -4.72 -31.75 -3.08
N GLN A 518 -3.48 -31.30 -2.88
CA GLN A 518 -2.26 -32.10 -3.02
C GLN A 518 -1.64 -32.44 -1.67
#